data_AF-A0A7C1K012-F1
#
_entry.id   AF-A0A7C1K012-F1
#
_cell.length_a   1.000
_cell.length_b   1.000
_cell.length_c   1.000
_cell.angle_alpha   90.00
_cell.angle_beta   90.00
_cell.angle_gamma   90.00
#
_symmetry.space_group_name_H-M   'P 1'
#
loop_
_entity.id
_entity.type
_entity.pdbx_description
1 polymer ?
#
loop_
_entity_poly.entity_id
_entity_poly.type
_entity_poly.pdbx_seq_one_letter_code
_entity_poly.pdbx_strand_id
1 'polypeptide(L)'
;MAAIFRRDEQQREAAIMQLPQSPPGKRALWQNALLLGSMIAFLVFSDWANPRQTTIETQSGQKMQVAVLLETTDMLRVQLEQPVGQWNKGKKLDVPKAEIVHTEYTTPEGYEWANWMYVHRWYFAGACLLAVLAMLLWWFDREEIGQWLEHTWSFARSIIPLLFGGVLITGFVGALLPEDVVGAWVGGDSLQANLLASVIGAMWYFATLTEIPILEALLGLGMGRGPALSLLLAGPALSLPSIAVIYSVIGFKKTAVFVVLVIVMSTICGMVFGWFCV
;
A
#
# COMPACT_ATOMS: atom_id res chain seq x y z
N MET A 1 -4.27 21.98 -14.29
CA MET A 1 -3.92 22.98 -13.25
C MET A 1 -2.98 24.05 -13.79
N ALA A 2 -1.75 23.74 -14.20
CA ALA A 2 -0.78 24.71 -14.72
C ALA A 2 -1.32 25.54 -15.91
N ALA A 3 -2.05 24.92 -16.84
CA ALA A 3 -2.68 25.65 -17.96
C ALA A 3 -3.79 26.62 -17.51
N ILE A 4 -4.48 26.33 -16.39
CA ILE A 4 -5.64 27.10 -15.89
C ILE A 4 -5.16 28.25 -14.99
N PHE A 5 -4.10 28.06 -14.20
CA PHE A 5 -3.65 29.01 -13.17
C PHE A 5 -2.23 29.57 -13.40
N ARG A 6 -1.71 29.49 -14.62
CA ARG A 6 -0.32 29.87 -14.98
C ARG A 6 0.11 31.23 -14.44
N ARG A 7 -0.77 32.24 -14.51
CA ARG A 7 -0.46 33.61 -14.07
C ARG A 7 -0.32 33.71 -12.55
N ASP A 8 -1.16 33.04 -11.80
CA ASP A 8 -1.09 33.02 -10.34
C ASP A 8 0.13 32.23 -9.84
N GLU A 9 0.50 31.15 -10.55
CA GLU A 9 1.70 30.36 -10.23
C GLU A 9 2.97 31.21 -10.43
N GLN A 10 3.07 31.95 -11.55
CA GLN A 10 4.18 32.87 -11.81
C GLN A 10 4.32 33.97 -10.74
N GLN A 11 3.20 34.52 -10.26
CA GLN A 11 3.20 35.50 -9.18
C GLN A 11 3.65 34.91 -7.84
N ARG A 12 3.20 33.69 -7.54
CA ARG A 12 3.59 32.97 -6.31
C ARG A 12 5.06 32.56 -6.34
N GLU A 13 5.57 32.09 -7.47
CA GLU A 13 7.00 31.80 -7.66
C GLU A 13 7.84 33.07 -7.48
N ALA A 14 7.44 34.19 -8.09
CA ALA A 14 8.11 35.48 -7.89
C ALA A 14 8.11 35.93 -6.43
N ALA A 15 7.03 35.68 -5.68
CA ALA A 15 6.95 35.96 -4.25
C ALA A 15 7.82 35.01 -3.40
N ILE A 16 7.91 33.73 -3.76
CA ILE A 16 8.78 32.75 -3.09
C ILE A 16 10.26 33.11 -3.30
N MET A 17 10.63 33.61 -4.48
CA MET A 17 12.00 34.09 -4.75
C MET A 17 12.42 35.29 -3.89
N GLN A 18 11.46 36.00 -3.29
CA GLN A 18 11.71 37.13 -2.38
C GLN A 18 11.82 36.70 -0.91
N LEU A 19 11.53 35.44 -0.59
CA LEU A 19 11.67 34.94 0.78
C LEU A 19 13.16 34.82 1.14
N PRO A 20 13.56 35.19 2.38
CA PRO A 20 14.91 34.96 2.84
C PRO A 20 15.26 33.48 2.73
N GLN A 21 16.46 33.16 2.25
CA GLN A 21 16.90 31.78 2.16
C GLN A 21 16.89 31.16 3.56
N SER A 22 16.36 29.94 3.65
CA SER A 22 16.42 29.19 4.89
C SER A 22 17.88 28.97 5.30
N PRO A 23 18.18 28.96 6.61
CA PRO A 23 19.53 28.72 7.08
C PRO A 23 20.06 27.40 6.47
N PRO A 24 21.35 27.36 6.07
CA PRO A 24 21.93 26.16 5.48
C PRO A 24 21.76 24.98 6.45
N GLY A 25 21.41 23.81 5.89
CA GLY A 25 21.27 22.60 6.68
C GLY A 25 22.55 22.30 7.46
N LYS A 26 22.42 21.90 8.72
CA LYS A 26 23.56 21.58 9.60
C LYS A 26 24.47 20.45 9.09
N ARG A 27 23.99 19.64 8.13
CA ARG A 27 24.65 18.44 7.62
C ARG A 27 24.78 18.47 6.11
N ALA A 28 25.84 17.83 5.62
CA ALA A 28 26.06 17.69 4.18
C ALA A 28 25.02 16.74 3.56
N LEU A 29 24.68 16.97 2.29
CA LEU A 29 23.67 16.17 1.58
C LEU A 29 23.99 14.68 1.54
N TRP A 30 25.28 14.31 1.45
CA TRP A 30 25.70 12.91 1.43
C TRP A 30 25.44 12.19 2.76
N GLN A 31 25.50 12.88 3.90
CA GLN A 31 25.19 12.30 5.22
C GLN A 31 23.71 11.95 5.29
N ASN A 32 22.84 12.86 4.82
CA ASN A 32 21.41 12.61 4.75
C ASN A 32 21.09 11.49 3.76
N ALA A 33 21.75 11.46 2.60
CA ALA A 33 21.59 10.39 1.62
C ALA A 33 22.03 9.03 2.18
N LEU A 34 23.15 8.97 2.91
CA LEU A 34 23.63 7.73 3.52
C LEU A 34 22.71 7.25 4.64
N LEU A 35 22.21 8.15 5.47
CA LEU A 35 21.24 7.82 6.52
C LEU A 35 19.95 7.26 5.92
N LEU A 36 19.36 7.96 4.94
CA LEU A 36 18.14 7.52 4.26
C LEU A 36 18.37 6.19 3.54
N GLY A 37 19.49 6.04 2.84
CA GLY A 37 19.87 4.79 2.18
C GLY A 37 20.00 3.63 3.17
N SER A 38 20.57 3.87 4.35
CA SER A 38 20.72 2.86 5.41
C SER A 38 19.38 2.48 6.04
N MET A 39 18.48 3.45 6.24
CA MET A 39 17.11 3.18 6.73
C MET A 39 16.30 2.37 5.71
N ILE A 40 16.39 2.71 4.42
CA ILE A 40 15.73 1.95 3.35
C ILE A 40 16.31 0.54 3.27
N ALA A 41 17.65 0.40 3.30
CA ALA A 41 18.31 -0.90 3.27
C ALA A 41 17.91 -1.76 4.47
N PHE A 42 17.81 -1.18 5.67
CA PHE A 42 17.31 -1.88 6.84
C PHE A 42 15.92 -2.47 6.61
N LEU A 43 14.97 -1.67 6.10
CA LEU A 43 13.61 -2.13 5.81
C LEU A 43 13.60 -3.22 4.73
N VAL A 44 14.35 -3.03 3.65
CA VAL A 44 14.45 -3.99 2.54
C VAL A 44 14.99 -5.34 3.00
N PHE A 45 16.06 -5.35 3.81
CA PHE A 45 16.61 -6.60 4.32
C PHE A 45 15.76 -7.19 5.45
N SER A 46 15.15 -6.36 6.30
CA SER A 46 14.28 -6.86 7.38
C SER A 46 13.04 -7.57 6.83
N ASP A 47 12.50 -7.10 5.70
CA ASP A 47 11.29 -7.62 5.06
C ASP A 47 11.57 -8.39 3.75
N TRP A 48 12.80 -8.90 3.58
CA TRP A 48 13.17 -9.59 2.35
C TRP A 48 12.24 -10.79 2.09
N ALA A 49 11.67 -10.86 0.88
CA ALA A 49 10.70 -11.88 0.51
C ALA A 49 11.33 -13.29 0.49
N ASN A 50 10.60 -14.30 0.98
CA ASN A 50 11.02 -15.69 0.93
C ASN A 50 10.77 -16.27 -0.49
N PRO A 51 11.81 -16.62 -1.26
CA PRO A 51 11.64 -17.12 -2.62
C PRO A 51 11.36 -18.64 -2.67
N ARG A 52 11.37 -19.33 -1.52
CA ARG A 52 11.15 -20.78 -1.47
C ARG A 52 9.70 -21.11 -1.76
N GLN A 53 9.50 -22.05 -2.68
CA GLN A 53 8.19 -22.62 -2.98
C GLN A 53 7.94 -23.82 -2.06
N THR A 54 6.70 -23.96 -1.61
CA THR A 54 6.30 -25.11 -0.78
C THR A 54 5.64 -26.14 -1.69
N THR A 55 6.30 -27.28 -1.87
CA THR A 55 5.72 -28.43 -2.57
C THR A 55 5.19 -29.41 -1.55
N ILE A 56 3.88 -29.67 -1.60
CA ILE A 56 3.21 -30.65 -0.73
C ILE A 56 3.03 -31.94 -1.53
N GLU A 57 3.44 -33.05 -0.92
CA GLU A 57 3.11 -34.40 -1.38
C GLU A 57 2.00 -34.98 -0.52
N THR A 58 0.88 -35.31 -1.17
CA THR A 58 -0.24 -35.99 -0.51
C THR A 58 -0.02 -37.51 -0.47
N GLN A 59 -0.71 -38.22 0.42
CA GLN A 59 -0.69 -39.69 0.49
C GLN A 59 -1.07 -40.38 -0.83
N SER A 60 -1.78 -39.68 -1.71
CA SER A 60 -2.13 -40.14 -3.06
C SER A 60 -0.96 -40.10 -4.06
N GLY A 61 0.21 -39.58 -3.66
CA GLY A 61 1.38 -39.39 -4.51
C GLY A 61 1.33 -38.11 -5.37
N GLN A 62 0.31 -37.27 -5.19
CA GLN A 62 0.16 -36.03 -5.94
C GLN A 62 1.04 -34.93 -5.33
N LYS A 63 2.00 -34.42 -6.12
CA LYS A 63 2.84 -33.25 -5.82
C LYS A 63 2.10 -31.96 -6.21
N MET A 64 2.02 -31.00 -5.30
CA MET A 64 1.36 -29.72 -5.52
C MET A 64 2.23 -28.58 -5.03
N GLN A 65 2.55 -27.63 -5.91
CA GLN A 65 3.19 -26.37 -5.51
C GLN A 65 2.15 -25.41 -4.97
N VAL A 66 2.29 -25.02 -3.70
CA VAL A 66 1.29 -24.25 -3.00
C VAL A 66 1.88 -23.14 -2.15
N ALA A 67 1.16 -22.03 -2.06
CA ALA A 67 1.39 -21.00 -1.06
C ALA A 67 0.53 -21.31 0.17
N VAL A 68 1.15 -21.45 1.34
CA VAL A 68 0.42 -21.67 2.59
C VAL A 68 -0.21 -20.34 3.04
N LEU A 69 -1.54 -20.28 3.09
CA LEU A 69 -2.29 -19.09 3.49
C LEU A 69 -2.55 -19.08 5.00
N LEU A 70 -3.00 -20.21 5.53
CA LEU A 70 -3.31 -20.39 6.95
C LEU A 70 -2.91 -21.79 7.39
N GLU A 71 -2.21 -21.87 8.51
CA GLU A 71 -1.86 -23.13 9.16
C GLU A 71 -2.62 -23.25 10.48
N THR A 72 -3.46 -24.27 10.59
CA THR A 72 -4.18 -24.61 11.84
C THR A 72 -3.62 -25.89 12.42
N THR A 73 -4.11 -26.29 13.60
CA THR A 73 -3.69 -27.55 14.27
C THR A 73 -3.87 -28.75 13.35
N ASP A 74 -4.99 -28.81 12.62
CA ASP A 74 -5.41 -30.01 11.89
C ASP A 74 -5.36 -29.85 10.35
N MET A 75 -5.40 -28.61 9.85
CA MET A 75 -5.55 -28.30 8.42
C MET A 75 -4.56 -27.24 7.94
N LEU A 76 -4.12 -27.35 6.69
CA LEU A 76 -3.39 -26.33 5.95
C LEU A 76 -4.29 -25.78 4.85
N ARG A 77 -4.64 -24.50 4.93
CA ARG A 77 -5.28 -23.79 3.83
C ARG A 77 -4.19 -23.29 2.89
N VAL A 78 -4.20 -23.80 1.67
CA VAL A 78 -3.15 -23.55 0.69
C VAL A 78 -3.74 -23.04 -0.60
N GLN A 79 -2.99 -22.20 -1.32
CA GLN A 79 -3.36 -21.68 -2.64
C GLN A 79 -2.45 -22.30 -3.70
N LEU A 80 -3.03 -22.90 -4.74
CA LEU A 80 -2.26 -23.50 -5.82
C LEU A 80 -1.47 -22.46 -6.60
N GLU A 81 -0.15 -22.64 -6.70
CA GLU A 81 0.72 -21.77 -7.51
C GLU A 81 0.76 -22.20 -8.99
N GLN A 82 0.49 -23.49 -9.25
CA GLN A 82 0.43 -24.10 -10.58
C GLN A 82 -0.87 -24.90 -10.73
N PRO A 83 -1.41 -25.05 -11.96
CA PRO A 83 -2.56 -25.90 -12.19
C PRO A 83 -2.19 -27.37 -11.93
N VAL A 84 -3.00 -28.08 -11.16
CA VAL A 84 -2.78 -29.51 -10.85
C VAL A 84 -4.07 -30.28 -11.11
N GLY A 85 -4.02 -31.21 -12.07
CA GLY A 85 -5.18 -32.04 -12.45
C GLY A 85 -6.35 -31.19 -12.96
N GLN A 86 -7.46 -31.18 -12.21
CA GLN A 86 -8.66 -30.39 -12.52
C GLN A 86 -8.68 -29.00 -11.87
N TRP A 87 -7.67 -28.64 -11.10
CA TRP A 87 -7.66 -27.39 -10.34
C TRP A 87 -6.75 -26.35 -10.98
N ASN A 88 -7.32 -25.16 -11.20
CA ASN A 88 -6.61 -24.02 -11.78
C ASN A 88 -5.70 -23.34 -10.74
N LYS A 89 -4.69 -22.61 -11.25
CA LYS A 89 -3.85 -21.71 -10.44
C LYS A 89 -4.72 -20.76 -9.63
N GLY A 90 -4.34 -20.55 -8.37
CA GLY A 90 -5.03 -19.65 -7.45
C GLY A 90 -6.19 -20.27 -6.69
N LYS A 91 -6.57 -21.53 -6.97
CA LYS A 91 -7.60 -22.23 -6.18
C LYS A 91 -7.10 -22.45 -4.74
N LYS A 92 -7.92 -22.05 -3.77
CA LYS A 92 -7.69 -22.27 -2.35
C LYS A 92 -8.24 -23.64 -1.96
N LEU A 93 -7.44 -24.46 -1.28
CA LEU A 93 -7.77 -25.81 -0.85
C LEU A 93 -7.46 -25.94 0.64
N ASP A 94 -8.33 -26.64 1.35
CA ASP A 94 -8.11 -27.01 2.75
C ASP A 94 -7.62 -28.46 2.78
N VAL A 95 -6.31 -28.64 2.98
CA VAL A 95 -5.66 -29.95 3.00
C VAL A 95 -5.45 -30.38 4.45
N PRO A 96 -6.01 -31.52 4.90
CA PRO A 96 -5.74 -32.06 6.23
C PRO A 96 -4.25 -32.37 6.39
N LYS A 97 -3.65 -31.98 7.51
CA LYS A 97 -2.23 -32.28 7.79
C LYS A 97 -1.93 -33.77 7.80
N ALA A 98 -2.91 -34.59 8.18
CA ALA A 98 -2.81 -36.04 8.16
C ALA A 98 -2.59 -36.62 6.75
N GLU A 99 -3.03 -35.91 5.70
CA GLU A 99 -2.89 -36.35 4.30
C GLU A 99 -1.54 -35.93 3.67
N ILE A 100 -0.74 -35.12 4.38
CA ILE A 100 0.54 -34.61 3.89
C ILE A 100 1.66 -35.55 4.33
N VAL A 101 2.33 -36.20 3.38
CA VAL A 101 3.44 -37.12 3.64
C VAL A 101 4.77 -36.38 3.69
N HIS A 102 4.98 -35.46 2.76
CA HIS A 102 6.20 -34.67 2.68
C HIS A 102 5.90 -33.23 2.30
N THR A 103 6.58 -32.30 2.98
CA THR A 103 6.63 -30.88 2.58
C THR A 103 8.06 -30.57 2.18
N GLU A 104 8.30 -30.30 0.90
CA GLU A 104 9.60 -29.89 0.39
C GLU A 104 9.61 -28.39 0.13
N TYR A 105 10.63 -27.71 0.66
CA TYR A 105 10.89 -26.31 0.36
C TYR A 105 11.94 -26.23 -0.74
N THR A 106 11.51 -26.05 -1.98
CA THR A 106 12.42 -25.95 -3.13
C THR A 106 12.63 -24.48 -3.48
N THR A 107 13.88 -24.12 -3.79
CA THR A 107 14.17 -22.79 -4.34
C THR A 107 14.09 -22.91 -5.87
N PRO A 108 13.34 -22.04 -6.57
CA PRO A 108 13.29 -22.06 -8.03
C PRO A 108 14.69 -21.87 -8.64
N GLU A 109 14.97 -22.55 -9.76
CA GLU A 109 16.24 -22.38 -10.48
C GLU A 109 16.45 -20.90 -10.84
N GLY A 110 17.65 -20.37 -10.55
CA GLY A 110 17.99 -18.95 -10.74
C GLY A 110 17.67 -18.02 -9.56
N TYR A 111 16.95 -18.48 -8.53
CA TYR A 111 16.63 -17.70 -7.32
C TYR A 111 17.50 -18.06 -6.10
N GLU A 112 18.53 -18.87 -6.28
CA GLU A 112 19.43 -19.30 -5.21
C GLU A 112 20.08 -18.12 -4.47
N TRP A 113 20.48 -17.07 -5.21
CA TRP A 113 21.04 -15.85 -4.64
C TRP A 113 20.03 -15.12 -3.74
N ALA A 114 18.75 -15.10 -4.15
CA ALA A 114 17.69 -14.46 -3.39
C ALA A 114 17.37 -15.26 -2.12
N ASN A 115 17.46 -16.60 -2.19
CA ASN A 115 17.31 -17.46 -1.02
C ASN A 115 18.47 -17.28 -0.04
N TRP A 116 19.71 -17.19 -0.55
CA TRP A 116 20.87 -16.89 0.27
C TRP A 116 20.72 -15.55 0.99
N MET A 117 20.24 -14.52 0.27
CA MET A 117 19.93 -13.21 0.85
C MET A 117 18.85 -13.31 1.93
N TYR A 118 17.76 -14.04 1.66
CA TYR A 118 16.68 -14.28 2.61
C TYR A 118 17.15 -14.95 3.91
N VAL A 119 18.02 -15.96 3.80
CA VAL A 119 18.58 -16.67 4.96
C VAL A 119 19.45 -15.73 5.80
N HIS A 120 20.23 -14.87 5.17
CA HIS A 120 21.15 -13.95 5.86
C HIS A 120 20.54 -12.57 6.17
N ARG A 121 19.26 -12.37 5.86
CA ARG A 121 18.60 -11.05 5.89
C ARG A 121 18.73 -10.34 7.23
N TRP A 122 18.72 -11.08 8.34
CA TRP A 122 18.85 -10.52 9.69
C TRP A 122 20.27 -10.00 9.99
N TYR A 123 21.31 -10.59 9.39
CA TYR A 123 22.67 -10.05 9.52
C TYR A 123 22.80 -8.72 8.77
N PHE A 124 22.27 -8.64 7.56
CA PHE A 124 22.26 -7.40 6.78
C PHE A 124 21.41 -6.32 7.43
N ALA A 125 20.18 -6.65 7.85
CA ALA A 125 19.31 -5.73 8.57
C ALA A 125 19.97 -5.27 9.88
N GLY A 126 20.56 -6.18 10.66
CA GLY A 126 21.28 -5.83 11.89
C GLY A 126 22.45 -4.88 11.64
N ALA A 127 23.26 -5.13 10.60
CA ALA A 127 24.36 -4.25 10.22
C ALA A 127 23.86 -2.86 9.81
N CYS A 128 22.80 -2.77 8.99
CA CYS A 128 22.18 -1.51 8.61
C CYS A 128 21.60 -0.76 9.82
N LEU A 129 20.95 -1.46 10.73
CA LEU A 129 20.40 -0.87 11.96
C LEU A 129 21.51 -0.30 12.85
N LEU A 130 22.59 -1.06 13.06
CA LEU A 130 23.75 -0.57 13.82
C LEU A 130 24.40 0.64 13.15
N ALA A 131 24.47 0.66 11.81
CA ALA A 131 24.96 1.81 11.06
C ALA A 131 24.06 3.04 11.26
N VAL A 132 22.73 2.88 11.20
CA VAL A 132 21.77 3.96 11.49
C VAL A 132 21.94 4.47 12.91
N LEU A 133 22.04 3.57 13.90
CA LEU A 133 22.24 3.95 15.30
C LEU A 133 23.56 4.70 15.51
N ALA A 134 24.65 4.23 14.89
CA ALA A 134 25.95 4.91 14.95
C ALA A 134 25.88 6.31 14.31
N MET A 135 25.23 6.44 13.15
CA MET A 135 25.02 7.74 12.49
C MET A 135 24.15 8.67 13.34
N LEU A 136 23.09 8.17 13.98
CA LEU A 136 22.26 8.97 14.89
C LEU A 136 23.09 9.46 16.09
N LEU A 137 23.95 8.62 16.66
CA LEU A 137 24.78 9.00 17.81
C LEU A 137 25.93 9.95 17.45
N TRP A 138 26.48 9.85 16.23
CA TRP A 138 27.64 10.64 15.81
C TRP A 138 27.28 11.90 15.03
N TRP A 139 26.13 11.96 14.35
CA TRP A 139 25.78 13.07 13.45
C TRP A 139 24.63 13.93 13.95
N PHE A 140 23.91 13.54 15.01
CA PHE A 140 22.78 14.30 15.54
C PHE A 140 23.03 14.78 16.96
N ASP A 141 22.58 16.01 17.23
CA ASP A 141 22.60 16.59 18.55
C ASP A 141 21.46 16.05 19.43
N ARG A 142 21.66 16.03 20.75
CA ARG A 142 20.61 15.61 21.70
C ARG A 142 19.34 16.45 21.59
N GLU A 143 19.46 17.73 21.27
CA GLU A 143 18.32 18.63 21.04
C GLU A 143 17.52 18.23 19.79
N GLU A 144 18.19 17.86 18.69
CA GLU A 144 17.51 17.41 17.46
C GLU A 144 16.75 16.10 17.68
N ILE A 145 17.37 15.15 18.40
CA ILE A 145 16.72 13.89 18.76
C ILE A 145 15.52 14.17 19.67
N GLY A 146 15.65 15.08 20.63
CA GLY A 146 14.55 15.51 21.49
C GLY A 146 13.37 16.09 20.71
N GLN A 147 13.64 17.02 19.79
CA GLN A 147 12.61 17.61 18.91
C GLN A 147 11.95 16.56 18.02
N TRP A 148 12.74 15.65 17.43
CA TRP A 148 12.22 14.57 16.60
C TRP A 148 11.29 13.64 17.39
N LEU A 149 11.68 13.25 18.60
CA LEU A 149 10.84 12.43 19.50
C LEU A 149 9.56 13.16 19.91
N GLU A 150 9.64 14.45 20.22
CA GLU A 150 8.49 15.26 20.57
C GLU A 150 7.48 15.36 19.41
N HIS A 151 7.96 15.66 18.20
CA HIS A 151 7.12 15.69 17.00
C HIS A 151 6.51 14.32 16.71
N THR A 152 7.31 13.25 16.75
CA THR A 152 6.83 11.89 16.54
C THR A 152 5.75 11.52 17.56
N TRP A 153 5.96 11.85 18.84
CA TRP A 153 4.99 11.58 19.90
C TRP A 153 3.71 12.41 19.76
N SER A 154 3.84 13.69 19.42
CA SER A 154 2.70 14.58 19.17
C SER A 154 1.84 14.10 17.99
N PHE A 155 2.48 13.71 16.88
CA PHE A 155 1.79 13.11 15.75
C PHE A 155 1.14 11.77 16.12
N ALA A 156 1.86 10.89 16.82
CA ALA A 156 1.32 9.61 17.27
C ALA A 156 0.06 9.82 18.14
N ARG A 157 0.11 10.73 19.11
CA ARG A 157 -1.03 11.04 19.98
C ARG A 157 -2.23 11.61 19.22
N SER A 158 -1.99 12.29 18.11
CA SER A 158 -3.04 12.84 17.25
C SER A 158 -3.63 11.80 16.31
N ILE A 159 -2.79 10.97 15.68
CA ILE A 159 -3.18 10.00 14.65
C ILE A 159 -3.74 8.72 15.27
N ILE A 160 -3.15 8.19 16.35
CA ILE A 160 -3.55 6.90 16.94
C ILE A 160 -5.04 6.86 17.32
N PRO A 161 -5.60 7.86 18.04
CA PRO A 161 -7.03 7.83 18.38
C PRO A 161 -7.94 7.92 17.15
N LEU A 162 -7.55 8.73 16.16
CA LEU A 162 -8.28 8.87 14.90
C LEU A 162 -8.26 7.56 14.10
N LEU A 163 -7.09 6.92 13.99
CA LEU A 163 -6.91 5.66 13.29
C LEU A 163 -7.70 4.54 14.00
N PHE A 164 -7.60 4.44 15.32
CA PHE A 164 -8.33 3.45 16.11
C PHE A 164 -9.85 3.61 15.94
N GLY A 165 -10.36 4.84 16.07
CA GLY A 165 -11.77 5.13 15.83
C GLY A 165 -12.21 4.82 14.40
N GLY A 166 -11.42 5.22 13.40
CA GLY A 166 -11.69 4.95 11.99
C GLY A 166 -11.71 3.45 11.65
N VAL A 167 -10.76 2.68 12.17
CA VAL A 167 -10.71 1.21 11.97
C VAL A 167 -11.90 0.53 12.63
N LEU A 168 -12.30 0.93 13.84
CA LEU A 168 -13.49 0.39 14.51
C LEU A 168 -14.76 0.66 13.71
N ILE A 169 -14.96 1.91 13.26
CA ILE A 169 -16.12 2.29 12.46
C ILE A 169 -16.13 1.51 11.14
N THR A 170 -14.98 1.42 10.46
CA THR A 170 -14.86 0.71 9.18
C THR A 170 -15.14 -0.78 9.34
N GLY A 171 -14.60 -1.43 10.38
CA GLY A 171 -14.88 -2.84 10.67
C GLY A 171 -16.35 -3.08 10.99
N PHE A 172 -16.99 -2.19 11.74
CA PHE A 172 -18.41 -2.26 12.07
C PHE A 172 -19.31 -2.05 10.84
N VAL A 173 -19.02 -1.04 10.03
CA VAL A 173 -19.77 -0.75 8.78
C VAL A 173 -19.56 -1.86 7.75
N GLY A 174 -18.33 -2.37 7.61
CA GLY A 174 -18.03 -3.49 6.72
C GLY A 174 -18.81 -4.76 7.07
N ALA A 175 -19.06 -5.02 8.35
CA ALA A 175 -19.89 -6.14 8.79
C ALA A 175 -21.40 -5.94 8.51
N LEU A 176 -21.84 -4.70 8.29
CA LEU A 176 -23.25 -4.33 8.09
C LEU A 176 -23.60 -4.01 6.64
N LEU A 177 -22.62 -3.93 5.74
CA LEU A 177 -22.82 -3.61 4.32
C LEU A 177 -23.36 -4.82 3.55
N PRO A 178 -24.61 -4.78 3.06
CA PRO A 178 -25.16 -5.87 2.25
C PRO A 178 -24.52 -5.90 0.87
N GLU A 179 -24.24 -7.10 0.36
CA GLU A 179 -23.63 -7.33 -0.96
C GLU A 179 -24.46 -6.67 -2.08
N ASP A 180 -25.79 -6.70 -1.95
CA ASP A 180 -26.74 -6.10 -2.90
C ASP A 180 -26.55 -4.58 -3.06
N VAL A 181 -26.16 -3.89 -1.99
CA VAL A 181 -25.94 -2.42 -2.02
C VAL A 181 -24.66 -2.09 -2.77
N VAL A 182 -23.60 -2.89 -2.56
CA VAL A 182 -22.32 -2.72 -3.24
C VAL A 182 -22.48 -3.03 -4.74
N GLY A 183 -23.12 -4.16 -5.06
CA GLY A 183 -23.42 -4.54 -6.45
C GLY A 183 -24.30 -3.53 -7.18
N ALA A 184 -25.27 -2.91 -6.51
CA ALA A 184 -26.14 -1.90 -7.14
C ALA A 184 -25.42 -0.58 -7.45
N TRP A 185 -24.40 -0.20 -6.68
CA TRP A 185 -23.78 1.13 -6.75
C TRP A 185 -22.48 1.12 -7.55
N VAL A 186 -21.66 0.08 -7.39
CA VAL A 186 -20.35 -0.05 -8.06
C VAL A 186 -20.21 -1.36 -8.86
N GLY A 187 -21.31 -2.08 -9.09
CA GLY A 187 -21.33 -3.27 -9.92
C GLY A 187 -21.23 -2.96 -11.42
N GLY A 188 -20.45 -3.79 -12.13
CA GLY A 188 -20.15 -3.63 -13.55
C GLY A 188 -19.29 -2.39 -13.87
N ASP A 189 -19.12 -2.07 -15.14
CA ASP A 189 -18.14 -1.06 -15.61
C ASP A 189 -18.79 0.21 -16.19
N SER A 190 -19.96 0.60 -15.64
CA SER A 190 -20.68 1.79 -16.11
C SER A 190 -19.98 3.11 -15.73
N LEU A 191 -20.29 4.19 -16.45
CA LEU A 191 -19.85 5.55 -16.09
C LEU A 191 -20.23 5.89 -14.64
N GLN A 192 -21.44 5.53 -14.22
CA GLN A 192 -21.93 5.82 -12.87
C GLN A 192 -21.12 5.07 -11.81
N ALA A 193 -20.82 3.78 -12.03
CA ALA A 193 -20.01 2.99 -11.10
C ALA A 193 -18.59 3.54 -10.97
N ASN A 194 -17.96 3.91 -12.10
CA ASN A 194 -16.62 4.51 -12.12
C ASN A 194 -16.59 5.92 -11.48
N LEU A 195 -17.63 6.72 -11.70
CA LEU A 195 -17.76 8.05 -11.10
C LEU A 195 -17.97 7.97 -9.59
N LEU A 196 -18.84 7.07 -9.15
CA LEU A 196 -19.08 6.88 -7.72
C LEU A 196 -17.82 6.37 -7.03
N ALA A 197 -17.13 5.39 -7.62
CA ALA A 197 -15.89 4.86 -7.07
C ALA A 197 -14.79 5.93 -6.98
N SER A 198 -14.63 6.80 -7.98
CA SER A 198 -13.64 7.88 -7.93
C SER A 198 -14.01 8.96 -6.89
N VAL A 199 -15.29 9.27 -6.71
CA VAL A 199 -15.76 10.19 -5.65
C VAL A 199 -15.51 9.62 -4.27
N ILE A 200 -15.86 8.35 -4.04
CA ILE A 200 -15.61 7.66 -2.78
C ILE A 200 -14.11 7.62 -2.50
N GLY A 201 -13.30 7.21 -3.48
CA GLY A 201 -11.84 7.19 -3.36
C GLY A 201 -11.27 8.57 -3.05
N ALA A 202 -11.73 9.63 -3.72
CA ALA A 202 -11.24 10.98 -3.47
C ALA A 202 -11.59 11.53 -2.07
N MET A 203 -12.65 11.03 -1.44
CA MET A 203 -13.06 11.42 -0.09
C MET A 203 -12.43 10.54 0.98
N TRP A 204 -12.22 9.26 0.68
CA TRP A 204 -11.78 8.25 1.63
C TRP A 204 -10.27 8.06 1.57
N TYR A 205 -9.61 8.22 2.72
CA TYR A 205 -8.18 7.90 2.84
C TYR A 205 -7.99 6.41 3.15
N PHE A 206 -7.41 5.65 2.22
CA PHE A 206 -6.99 4.27 2.47
C PHE A 206 -5.51 4.25 2.88
N ALA A 207 -5.18 3.48 3.91
CA ALA A 207 -3.79 3.11 4.12
C ALA A 207 -3.39 2.15 3.00
N THR A 208 -2.22 2.38 2.38
CA THR A 208 -1.74 1.60 1.22
C THR A 208 -1.74 0.10 1.45
N LEU A 209 -1.45 -0.34 2.68
CA LEU A 209 -1.46 -1.75 3.08
C LEU A 209 -2.88 -2.37 3.14
N THR A 210 -3.90 -1.56 3.39
CA THR A 210 -5.30 -2.01 3.53
C THR A 210 -6.13 -1.84 2.26
N GLU A 211 -5.62 -1.09 1.29
CA GLU A 211 -6.34 -0.77 0.06
C GLU A 211 -6.59 -2.02 -0.80
N ILE A 212 -5.59 -2.91 -0.94
CA ILE A 212 -5.72 -4.15 -1.72
C ILE A 212 -6.75 -5.12 -1.12
N PRO A 213 -6.69 -5.49 0.19
CA PRO A 213 -7.71 -6.37 0.78
C PRO A 213 -9.14 -5.81 0.69
N ILE A 214 -9.32 -4.49 0.87
CA ILE A 214 -10.64 -3.85 0.75
C ILE A 214 -11.14 -3.96 -0.70
N LEU A 215 -10.27 -3.71 -1.67
CA LEU A 215 -10.62 -3.86 -3.08
C LEU A 215 -11.00 -5.29 -3.43
N GLU A 216 -10.22 -6.28 -2.98
CA GLU A 216 -10.52 -7.69 -3.19
C GLU A 216 -11.87 -8.08 -2.58
N ALA A 217 -12.19 -7.57 -1.38
CA ALA A 217 -13.49 -7.77 -0.77
C ALA A 217 -14.61 -7.17 -1.64
N LEU A 218 -14.49 -5.91 -2.07
CA LEU A 218 -15.49 -5.25 -2.91
C LEU A 218 -15.67 -5.93 -4.29
N LEU A 219 -14.57 -6.39 -4.89
CA LEU A 219 -14.62 -7.21 -6.12
C LEU A 219 -15.35 -8.54 -5.88
N GLY A 220 -15.11 -9.17 -4.73
CA GLY A 220 -15.86 -10.35 -4.29
C GLY A 220 -17.36 -10.09 -4.11
N LEU A 221 -17.73 -8.87 -3.70
CA LEU A 221 -19.11 -8.39 -3.58
C LEU A 221 -19.72 -7.89 -4.91
N GLY A 222 -19.04 -8.07 -6.05
CA GLY A 222 -19.55 -7.77 -7.38
C GLY A 222 -19.15 -6.42 -7.97
N MET A 223 -18.22 -5.69 -7.35
CA MET A 223 -17.65 -4.46 -7.92
C MET A 223 -16.98 -4.73 -9.29
N GLY A 224 -17.16 -3.84 -10.26
CA GLY A 224 -16.49 -3.93 -11.56
C GLY A 224 -14.99 -3.62 -11.49
N ARG A 225 -14.21 -4.10 -12.47
CA ARG A 225 -12.76 -3.86 -12.54
C ARG A 225 -12.40 -2.41 -12.87
N GLY A 226 -13.23 -1.74 -13.68
CA GLY A 226 -13.11 -0.31 -13.98
C GLY A 226 -13.33 0.56 -12.74
N PRO A 227 -14.47 0.42 -12.03
CA PRO A 227 -14.68 1.11 -10.75
C PRO A 227 -13.57 0.82 -9.74
N ALA A 228 -13.05 -0.41 -9.69
CA ALA A 228 -11.93 -0.77 -8.84
C ALA A 228 -10.68 0.06 -9.17
N LEU A 229 -10.34 0.21 -10.46
CA LEU A 229 -9.24 1.09 -10.87
C LEU A 229 -9.54 2.57 -10.58
N SER A 230 -10.77 3.03 -10.81
CA SER A 230 -11.20 4.41 -10.50
C SER A 230 -10.98 4.74 -9.01
N LEU A 231 -11.32 3.80 -8.13
CA LEU A 231 -11.12 3.91 -6.68
C LEU A 231 -9.62 4.01 -6.35
N LEU A 232 -8.80 3.09 -6.88
CA LEU A 232 -7.36 3.02 -6.66
C LEU A 232 -6.58 4.23 -7.20
N LEU A 233 -7.08 4.89 -8.25
CA LEU A 233 -6.46 6.10 -8.78
C LEU A 233 -6.84 7.34 -7.98
N ALA A 234 -8.07 7.41 -7.48
CA ALA A 234 -8.56 8.57 -6.71
C ALA A 234 -8.08 8.57 -5.25
N GLY A 235 -8.06 7.40 -4.60
CA GLY A 235 -7.67 7.20 -3.20
C GLY A 235 -6.32 7.81 -2.78
N PRO A 236 -5.20 7.48 -3.44
CA PRO A 236 -3.89 8.05 -3.10
C PRO A 236 -3.75 9.51 -3.53
N ALA A 237 -4.55 9.96 -4.51
CA ALA A 237 -4.47 11.32 -5.02
C ALA A 237 -5.18 12.34 -4.09
N LEU A 238 -6.24 11.93 -3.40
CA LEU A 238 -7.10 12.82 -2.62
C LEU A 238 -7.65 12.16 -1.36
N SER A 239 -7.87 12.99 -0.34
CA SER A 239 -8.57 12.63 0.89
C SER A 239 -9.14 13.89 1.53
N LEU A 240 -10.12 13.77 2.42
CA LEU A 240 -10.63 14.94 3.15
C LEU A 240 -9.52 15.75 3.86
N PRO A 241 -8.55 15.14 4.57
CA PRO A 241 -7.44 15.88 5.15
C PRO A 241 -6.55 16.56 4.11
N SER A 242 -6.17 15.88 3.03
CA SER A 242 -5.31 16.48 2.01
C SER A 242 -6.02 17.63 1.27
N ILE A 243 -7.33 17.49 1.00
CA ILE A 243 -8.17 18.55 0.44
C ILE A 243 -8.20 19.77 1.36
N ALA A 244 -8.35 19.57 2.68
CA ALA A 244 -8.34 20.66 3.65
C ALA A 244 -6.99 21.41 3.68
N VAL A 245 -5.87 20.69 3.60
CA VAL A 245 -4.53 21.29 3.51
C VAL A 245 -4.34 22.02 2.19
N ILE A 246 -4.75 21.43 1.06
CA ILE A 246 -4.65 22.08 -0.25
C ILE A 246 -5.51 23.36 -0.25
N TYR A 247 -6.73 23.29 0.28
CA TYR A 247 -7.60 24.44 0.49
C TYR A 247 -6.93 25.57 1.27
N SER A 248 -6.24 25.28 2.38
CA SER A 248 -5.58 26.31 3.19
C SER A 248 -4.38 26.95 2.49
N VAL A 249 -3.77 26.26 1.52
CA VAL A 249 -2.53 26.70 0.85
C VAL A 249 -2.78 27.39 -0.49
N ILE A 250 -3.71 26.90 -1.32
CA ILE A 250 -3.97 27.44 -2.68
C ILE A 250 -5.37 28.02 -2.88
N GLY A 251 -6.24 27.91 -1.87
CA GLY A 251 -7.58 28.48 -1.86
C GLY A 251 -8.63 27.68 -2.66
N PHE A 252 -9.90 27.97 -2.38
CA PHE A 252 -11.05 27.19 -2.84
C PHE A 252 -11.07 26.88 -4.34
N LYS A 253 -10.88 27.89 -5.20
CA LYS A 253 -11.01 27.74 -6.66
C LYS A 253 -10.03 26.69 -7.20
N LYS A 254 -8.78 26.73 -6.75
CA LYS A 254 -7.72 25.82 -7.22
C LYS A 254 -7.92 24.42 -6.66
N THR A 255 -8.32 24.32 -5.39
CA THR A 255 -8.66 23.04 -4.75
C THR A 255 -9.83 22.36 -5.46
N ALA A 256 -10.91 23.08 -5.75
CA ALA A 256 -12.08 22.53 -6.42
C ALA A 256 -11.72 22.01 -7.82
N VAL A 257 -10.95 22.76 -8.61
CA VAL A 257 -10.48 22.31 -9.93
C VAL A 257 -9.60 21.07 -9.82
N PHE A 258 -8.71 21.01 -8.83
CA PHE A 258 -7.87 19.84 -8.59
C PHE A 258 -8.71 18.60 -8.26
N VAL A 259 -9.67 18.74 -7.33
CA VAL A 259 -10.57 17.65 -6.93
C VAL A 259 -11.38 17.12 -8.11
N VAL A 260 -12.02 18.02 -8.86
CA VAL A 260 -12.80 17.65 -10.05
C VAL A 260 -11.92 16.96 -11.09
N LEU A 261 -10.71 17.46 -11.32
CA LEU A 261 -9.81 16.89 -12.33
C LEU A 261 -9.37 15.48 -11.95
N VAL A 262 -9.06 15.22 -10.69
CA VAL A 262 -8.73 13.87 -10.22
C VAL A 262 -9.94 12.94 -10.38
N ILE A 263 -11.12 13.33 -9.92
CA ILE A 263 -12.34 12.52 -10.04
C ILE A 263 -12.61 12.16 -11.50
N VAL A 264 -12.59 13.16 -12.40
CA VAL A 264 -12.85 12.95 -13.83
C VAL A 264 -11.79 12.07 -14.48
N MET A 265 -10.49 12.31 -14.20
CA MET A 265 -9.41 11.51 -14.77
C MET A 265 -9.45 10.06 -14.27
N SER A 266 -9.65 9.84 -12.97
CA SER A 266 -9.78 8.50 -12.40
C SER A 266 -10.98 7.75 -12.99
N THR A 267 -12.13 8.41 -13.13
CA THR A 267 -13.31 7.83 -13.78
C THR A 267 -13.05 7.46 -15.24
N ILE A 268 -12.43 8.34 -16.02
CA ILE A 268 -12.12 8.05 -17.44
C ILE A 268 -11.15 6.88 -17.54
N CYS A 269 -10.07 6.88 -16.74
CA CYS A 269 -9.10 5.79 -16.73
C CYS A 269 -9.75 4.46 -16.34
N GLY A 270 -10.59 4.45 -15.30
CA GLY A 270 -11.32 3.25 -14.90
C GLY A 270 -12.30 2.76 -15.95
N MET A 271 -13.04 3.67 -16.61
CA MET A 271 -13.92 3.29 -17.72
C MET A 271 -13.16 2.69 -18.90
N VAL A 272 -12.05 3.32 -19.30
CA VAL A 272 -11.20 2.81 -20.38
C VAL A 272 -10.68 1.42 -20.01
N PHE A 273 -10.17 1.25 -18.79
CA PHE A 273 -9.69 -0.04 -18.32
C PHE A 273 -10.79 -1.11 -18.26
N GLY A 274 -11.96 -0.77 -17.70
CA GLY A 274 -13.12 -1.65 -17.64
C GLY A 274 -13.63 -2.06 -19.03
N TRP A 275 -13.40 -1.23 -20.06
CA TRP A 275 -13.78 -1.59 -21.42
C TRP A 275 -12.76 -2.53 -22.10
N PHE A 276 -11.45 -2.35 -21.86
CA PHE A 276 -10.41 -3.12 -22.55
C PHE A 276 -9.93 -4.37 -21.81
N CYS A 277 -10.07 -4.42 -20.48
CA CYS A 277 -9.45 -5.45 -19.62
C CYS A 277 -10.46 -6.33 -18.86
N VAL A 278 -11.71 -6.39 -19.34
CA VAL A 278 -12.78 -7.23 -18.79
C VAL A 278 -12.96 -8.49 -19.62
#